data_AF-A0A222F600-F1
#
_entry.id   AF-A0A222F600-F1
#
_cell.length_a   1.000
_cell.length_b   1.000
_cell.length_c   1.000
_cell.angle_alpha   90.00
_cell.angle_beta   90.00
_cell.angle_gamma   90.00
#
_symmetry.space_group_name_H-M   'P 1'
#
loop_
_entity.id
_entity.type
_entity.pdbx_description
1 polymer ?
#
loop_
_entity_poly.entity_id
_entity_poly.type
_entity_poly.pdbx_seq_one_letter_code
_entity_poly.pdbx_strand_id
1 'polypeptide(L)'
;MKAHWFWRPINNCPGRFVLVNEDPCLPLVKLVPNIDEATDHEIDGNRDKVVVLPIEGGGLISYIRSNGTVLHTLNTDAGFMRKLAQLGIEGGKPPG
;
A
#
# COMPACT_ATOMS: atom_id res chain seq x y z
N MET A 1 12.58 -4.44 -19.93
CA MET A 1 11.65 -5.44 -19.35
C MET A 1 10.75 -4.70 -18.36
N LYS A 2 9.42 -4.76 -18.52
CA LYS A 2 8.49 -4.29 -17.49
C LYS A 2 8.41 -5.39 -16.43
N ALA A 3 8.69 -5.07 -15.17
CA ALA A 3 8.45 -6.02 -14.09
C ALA A 3 6.95 -6.33 -14.04
N HIS A 4 6.58 -7.61 -14.02
CA HIS A 4 5.19 -8.03 -13.83
C HIS A 4 5.06 -8.44 -12.36
N TRP A 5 4.36 -7.62 -11.58
CA TRP A 5 4.10 -7.91 -10.17
C TRP A 5 2.90 -8.84 -10.02
N PHE A 6 3.01 -9.88 -9.19
CA PHE A 6 1.90 -10.79 -8.93
C PHE A 6 1.10 -10.33 -7.71
N TRP A 7 -0.13 -9.86 -7.97
CA TRP A 7 -1.06 -9.37 -6.94
C TRP A 7 -2.15 -10.39 -6.69
N ARG A 8 -2.24 -10.89 -5.45
CA ARG A 8 -3.24 -11.89 -5.05
C ARG A 8 -4.38 -11.23 -4.26
N PRO A 9 -5.66 -11.50 -4.58
CA PRO A 9 -6.78 -11.01 -3.77
C PRO A 9 -6.65 -11.42 -2.31
N ILE A 10 -7.00 -10.52 -1.39
CA ILE A 10 -7.09 -10.82 0.03
C ILE A 10 -8.52 -11.30 0.32
N ASN A 11 -8.65 -12.51 0.88
CA ASN A 11 -9.95 -13.10 1.21
C ASN A 11 -10.77 -12.15 2.11
N ASN A 12 -12.06 -12.00 1.80
CA ASN A 12 -13.00 -11.14 2.52
C ASN A 12 -12.60 -9.65 2.60
N CYS A 13 -11.65 -9.22 1.75
CA CYS A 13 -11.23 -7.82 1.63
C CYS A 13 -11.41 -7.35 0.16
N PRO A 14 -12.65 -7.07 -0.28
CA PRO A 14 -12.92 -6.70 -1.67
C PRO A 14 -12.07 -5.51 -2.11
N GLY A 15 -11.52 -5.62 -3.33
CA GLY A 15 -10.70 -4.56 -3.92
C GLY A 15 -9.34 -4.36 -3.27
N ARG A 16 -8.86 -5.34 -2.48
CA ARG A 16 -7.51 -5.34 -1.90
C ARG A 16 -6.73 -6.57 -2.32
N PHE A 17 -5.49 -6.35 -2.73
CA PHE A 17 -4.60 -7.38 -3.24
C PHE A 17 -3.25 -7.26 -2.54
N VAL A 18 -2.66 -8.39 -2.16
CA VAL A 18 -1.33 -8.45 -1.55
C VAL A 18 -0.30 -8.77 -2.63
N LEU A 19 0.86 -8.11 -2.56
CA LEU A 19 1.99 -8.48 -3.40
C LEU A 19 2.53 -9.84 -2.97
N VAL A 20 2.70 -10.74 -3.92
CA VAL A 20 3.44 -11.99 -3.71
C VAL A 20 4.81 -11.80 -4.33
N ASN A 21 5.83 -11.82 -3.49
CA ASN A 21 7.23 -11.69 -3.86
C ASN A 21 8.09 -12.61 -2.99
N GLU A 22 9.34 -12.82 -3.42
CA GLU A 22 10.33 -13.58 -2.64
C GLU A 22 11.18 -12.67 -1.74
N ASP A 23 11.17 -11.36 -1.99
CA ASP A 23 11.88 -10.35 -1.21
C ASP A 23 10.96 -9.76 -0.13
N PRO A 24 11.07 -10.20 1.14
CA PRO A 24 10.23 -9.72 2.22
C PRO A 24 10.55 -8.27 2.63
N CYS A 25 11.64 -7.69 2.13
CA CYS A 25 12.10 -6.34 2.42
C CYS A 25 12.02 -5.43 1.19
N LEU A 26 11.28 -5.84 0.15
CA LEU A 26 11.15 -5.08 -1.09
C LEU A 26 10.67 -3.65 -0.79
N PRO A 27 11.42 -2.61 -1.15
CA PRO A 27 10.98 -1.24 -0.88
C PRO A 27 10.00 -0.75 -1.95
N LEU A 28 9.06 0.11 -1.55
CA LEU A 28 8.00 0.66 -2.42
C LEU A 28 8.55 1.30 -3.72
N VAL A 29 9.70 1.98 -3.63
CA VAL A 29 10.38 2.61 -4.79
C VAL A 29 10.76 1.63 -5.90
N LYS A 30 10.88 0.33 -5.60
CA LYS A 30 11.10 -0.72 -6.62
C LYS A 30 9.82 -1.07 -7.37
N LEU A 31 8.66 -0.88 -6.75
CA LEU A 31 7.35 -1.10 -7.38
C LEU A 31 6.95 0.08 -8.26
N VAL A 32 7.14 1.29 -7.73
CA VAL A 32 6.82 2.55 -8.39
C VAL A 32 8.04 3.47 -8.26
N PRO A 33 8.77 3.76 -9.35
CA PRO A 33 10.01 4.54 -9.28
C PRO A 33 9.85 5.96 -8.74
N ASN A 34 8.67 6.57 -8.92
CA ASN A 34 8.36 7.94 -8.48
C ASN A 34 7.34 7.87 -7.35
N ILE A 35 7.80 8.09 -6.11
CA ILE A 35 6.98 8.02 -4.90
C ILE A 35 6.82 9.39 -4.25
N ASP A 36 6.93 10.48 -5.01
CA ASP A 36 6.89 11.85 -4.48
C ASP A 36 5.55 12.18 -3.80
N GLU A 37 4.48 11.50 -4.21
CA GLU A 37 3.14 11.59 -3.62
C GLU A 37 2.91 10.59 -2.46
N ALA A 38 3.91 9.78 -2.13
CA ALA A 38 3.81 8.86 -1.01
C ALA A 38 3.87 9.62 0.31
N THR A 39 2.95 9.29 1.20
CA THR A 39 2.86 9.87 2.54
C THR A 39 3.11 8.81 3.60
N ASP A 40 3.89 9.18 4.61
CA ASP A 40 4.23 8.33 5.73
C ASP A 40 3.29 8.60 6.90
N HIS A 41 2.78 7.53 7.50
CA HIS A 41 1.85 7.58 8.63
C HIS A 41 2.30 6.61 9.72
N GLU A 42 2.23 7.05 10.97
CA GLU A 42 2.36 6.17 12.13
C GLU A 42 0.94 5.92 12.67
N ILE A 43 0.59 4.65 12.90
CA ILE A 43 -0.74 4.28 13.37
C ILE A 43 -0.68 4.02 14.86
N ASP A 44 -1.45 4.79 15.64
CA ASP A 44 -1.50 4.66 17.08
C ASP A 44 -1.74 3.21 17.54
N GLY A 45 -0.89 2.73 18.45
CA GLY A 45 -0.94 1.37 18.98
C GLY A 45 -0.25 0.30 18.14
N ASN A 46 0.27 0.63 16.95
CA ASN A 46 1.13 -0.26 16.17
C ASN A 46 2.45 0.42 15.80
N ARG A 47 3.58 -0.27 15.97
CA ARG A 47 4.92 0.27 15.64
C ARG A 47 5.21 0.27 14.14
N ASP A 48 4.30 -0.27 13.33
CA ASP A 48 4.49 -0.36 11.89
C ASP A 48 4.23 1.00 11.24
N LYS A 49 5.21 1.47 10.48
CA LYS A 49 5.06 2.65 9.61
C LYS A 49 4.21 2.29 8.41
N VAL A 50 3.25 3.14 8.05
CA VAL A 50 2.37 2.94 6.89
C VAL A 50 2.70 3.97 5.83
N VAL A 51 3.08 3.51 4.64
CA VAL A 51 3.32 4.35 3.48
C VAL A 51 2.12 4.25 2.54
N VAL A 52 1.52 5.39 2.23
CA VAL A 52 0.34 5.50 1.36
C VAL A 52 0.72 6.22 0.09
N LEU A 53 0.49 5.60 -1.06
CA LEU A 53 0.70 6.21 -2.37
C LEU A 53 -0.60 6.10 -3.19
N PRO A 54 -1.36 7.19 -3.33
CA PRO A 54 -2.48 7.26 -4.27
C PRO A 54 -1.98 7.04 -5.70
N ILE A 55 -2.71 6.27 -6.49
CA ILE A 55 -2.46 6.08 -7.94
C ILE A 55 -3.81 6.02 -8.67
N GLU A 56 -3.81 6.20 -9.99
CA GLU A 56 -5.05 6.09 -10.78
C GLU A 56 -5.76 4.74 -10.52
N GLY A 57 -7.06 4.80 -10.20
CA GLY A 57 -7.88 3.63 -9.87
C GLY A 57 -7.70 3.08 -8.45
N GLY A 58 -6.93 3.75 -7.60
CA GLY A 58 -6.93 3.55 -6.15
C GLY A 58 -5.62 3.92 -5.46
N GLY A 59 -4.85 2.94 -4.99
CA GLY A 59 -3.64 3.23 -4.24
C GLY A 59 -2.88 2.03 -3.72
N LEU A 60 -1.59 2.26 -3.47
CA LEU A 60 -0.73 1.36 -2.72
C LEU A 60 -0.73 1.75 -1.23
N ILE A 61 -0.85 0.74 -0.37
CA ILE A 61 -0.66 0.86 1.08
C ILE A 61 0.42 -0.15 1.46
N SER A 62 1.53 0.34 2.00
CA SER A 62 2.68 -0.47 2.41
C SER A 62 2.90 -0.37 3.90
N TYR A 63 2.96 -1.51 4.59
CA TYR A 63 3.31 -1.57 6.00
C TYR A 63 4.79 -1.92 6.13
N ILE A 64 5.58 -1.04 6.74
CA ILE A 64 6.98 -1.28 7.09
C ILE A 64 7.00 -1.69 8.56
N ARG A 65 7.28 -2.97 8.80
CA ARG A 65 7.27 -3.55 10.14
C ARG A 65 8.58 -3.28 10.87
N SER A 66 8.54 -3.34 12.20
CA SER A 66 9.73 -3.11 13.03
C SER A 66 10.89 -4.09 12.78
N ASN A 67 10.62 -5.25 12.19
CA ASN A 67 11.64 -6.23 11.79
C ASN A 67 12.22 -5.98 10.38
N GLY A 68 11.86 -4.87 9.73
CA GLY A 68 12.31 -4.49 8.39
C GLY A 68 11.51 -5.11 7.24
N THR A 69 10.57 -6.01 7.52
CA THR A 69 9.72 -6.58 6.46
C THR A 69 8.68 -5.59 5.97
N VAL A 70 8.34 -5.68 4.68
CA VAL A 70 7.42 -4.77 4.01
C VAL A 70 6.25 -5.55 3.42
N LEU A 71 5.02 -5.18 3.78
CA LEU A 71 3.80 -5.72 3.22
C LEU A 71 3.16 -4.70 2.29
N HIS A 72 3.17 -4.96 0.99
CA HIS A 72 2.49 -4.12 0.01
C HIS A 72 1.09 -4.63 -0.28
N THR A 73 0.14 -3.69 -0.34
CA THR A 73 -1.20 -3.95 -0.85
C THR A 73 -1.57 -2.96 -1.94
N LEU A 74 -2.04 -3.48 -3.08
CA LEU A 74 -2.67 -2.73 -4.15
C LEU A 74 -4.17 -2.70 -3.88
N ASN A 75 -4.78 -1.54 -3.99
CA ASN A 75 -6.17 -1.34 -3.65
C ASN A 75 -6.87 -0.62 -4.79
N THR A 76 -8.06 -1.09 -5.18
CA THR A 76 -9.02 -0.32 -5.98
C THR A 76 -9.45 0.94 -5.23
N ASP A 77 -10.01 1.95 -5.89
CA ASP A 77 -10.54 3.17 -5.27
C ASP A 77 -11.37 2.89 -4.01
N ALA A 78 -12.39 2.04 -4.15
CA ALA A 78 -13.28 1.72 -3.04
C ALA A 78 -12.54 1.00 -1.89
N GLY A 79 -11.60 0.10 -2.22
CA GLY A 79 -10.77 -0.60 -1.25
C GLY A 79 -9.80 0.32 -0.51
N PHE A 80 -9.21 1.26 -1.25
CA PHE A 80 -8.25 2.23 -0.76
C PHE A 80 -8.92 3.19 0.23
N MET A 81 -10.02 3.82 -0.19
CA MET A 81 -10.78 4.75 0.64
C MET A 81 -11.28 4.10 1.94
N ARG A 82 -11.84 2.88 1.86
CA ARG A 82 -12.24 2.13 3.07
C ARG A 82 -11.06 1.87 3.99
N LYS A 83 -9.90 1.51 3.44
CA LYS A 83 -8.75 1.16 4.25
C LYS A 83 -8.13 2.39 4.92
N LEU A 84 -8.05 3.52 4.22
CA LEU A 84 -7.59 4.78 4.80
C LEU A 84 -8.50 5.25 5.94
N ALA A 85 -9.83 5.17 5.74
CA ALA A 85 -10.80 5.49 6.79
C ALA A 85 -10.64 4.59 8.03
N GLN A 86 -10.40 3.29 7.84
CA GLN A 86 -10.12 2.36 8.94
C GLN A 86 -8.81 2.66 9.67
N LEU A 87 -7.84 3.28 9.00
CA LEU A 87 -6.56 3.69 9.58
C LEU A 87 -6.60 5.09 10.18
N GLY A 88 -7.71 5.83 10.02
CA GLY A 88 -7.78 7.24 10.44
C GLY A 88 -6.91 8.18 9.60
N ILE A 89 -6.53 7.78 8.38
CA ILE A 89 -5.70 8.60 7.48
C ILE A 89 -6.60 9.45 6.58
N GLU A 90 -6.50 10.77 6.70
CA GLU A 90 -7.17 11.73 5.84
C GLU A 90 -6.33 12.06 4.59
N GLY A 91 -6.99 12.38 3.46
CA GLY A 91 -6.33 13.04 2.31
C GLY A 91 -5.77 12.14 1.20
N GLY A 92 -5.88 10.81 1.28
CA GLY A 92 -5.43 9.92 0.20
C GLY A 92 -6.37 9.86 -1.02
N LYS A 93 -6.88 11.01 -1.51
CA LYS A 93 -7.73 11.02 -2.70
C LYS A 93 -6.84 10.75 -3.92
N PRO A 94 -7.10 9.71 -4.73
CA PRO A 94 -6.41 9.53 -6.01
C PRO A 94 -6.63 10.76 -6.90
N PRO A 95 -5.66 11.15 -7.74
CA PRO A 95 -5.93 12.13 -8.78
C PRO A 95 -7.10 11.63 -9.64
N GLY A 96 -8.08 12.52 -9.86
CA GLY A 96 -9.29 12.23 -10.65
C GLY A 96 -9.07 12.35 -12.15
#